data_AF-A0A7V3VYG3-F1
#
_entry.id   AF-A0A7V3VYG3-F1
#
_cell.length_a   1.000
_cell.length_b   1.000
_cell.length_c   1.000
_cell.angle_alpha   90.00
_cell.angle_beta   90.00
_cell.angle_gamma   90.00
#
_symmetry.space_group_name_H-M   'P 1'
#
loop_
_entity.id
_entity.type
_entity.pdbx_description
1 polymer ?
#
loop_
_entity_poly.entity_id
_entity_poly.type
_entity_poly.pdbx_seq_one_letter_code
_entity_poly.pdbx_strand_id
1 'polypeptide(L)'
;MHKIKVLYYNWADFEDERQHGGGVSLYQRNLIDAAAQRGDEAWFLSSGACYSPFWRRPFLREVKARTKGVRKFEIVNSTFVSPGPVAFGQDAAASPEMETLFAAFLREHGPFDVVHFNNLEGIPLSFLRLAREHSSAAKIIYSVHNYFAFCPQVNLWFQDRAACYDFHNGRKCVNCLIQPLRPNRYKRFYRFEYLLRKLGISPLSVMDRFINRLVFVFLRSCFHWMIRAYGGEGLQSSPLPITLVSRRPTPPAMILGMEEAAHFASRRRLFVTALNTYVDHVLAVSRRVAELVVGFGIDPAKVQTLYIGTRFAEEKRERKNELPTSSINCPMRDRSHSAASPVGSPLHIAYLGYMRRDKGFFFFLNALEKMPKALAGRLALTFAARIANPHAYQRIKRMAHRFTSVAFYNGYTHSQLRDILSTIHLAVVPVLW
;
A
#
# COMPACT_ATOMS: atom_id res chain seq x y z
N MET A 1 -28.89 11.06 15.58
CA MET A 1 -27.53 11.38 15.07
C MET A 1 -27.68 11.99 13.68
N HIS A 2 -26.94 13.05 13.36
CA HIS A 2 -26.93 13.60 12.01
C HIS A 2 -26.22 12.62 11.09
N LYS A 3 -26.89 12.21 10.01
CA LYS A 3 -26.38 11.24 9.03
C LYS A 3 -25.35 11.94 8.16
N ILE A 4 -24.12 11.44 8.11
CA ILE A 4 -23.05 12.05 7.30
C ILE A 4 -22.94 11.32 5.96
N LYS A 5 -22.82 12.09 4.88
CA LYS A 5 -22.55 11.58 3.53
C LYS A 5 -21.09 11.77 3.16
N VAL A 6 -20.37 10.66 3.03
CA VAL A 6 -18.92 10.63 2.84
C VAL A 6 -18.56 10.03 1.49
N LEU A 7 -17.80 10.77 0.69
CA LEU A 7 -17.13 10.27 -0.51
C LEU A 7 -15.71 9.83 -0.17
N TYR A 8 -15.47 8.53 -0.13
CA TYR A 8 -14.14 7.94 -0.02
C TYR A 8 -13.49 7.79 -1.40
N TYR A 9 -12.23 8.19 -1.51
CA TYR A 9 -11.43 7.97 -2.71
C TYR A 9 -10.18 7.12 -2.41
N ASN A 10 -9.89 6.14 -3.28
CA ASN A 10 -8.59 5.45 -3.36
C ASN A 10 -8.38 4.89 -4.77
N TRP A 11 -7.13 4.72 -5.22
CA TRP A 11 -6.86 4.23 -6.58
C TRP A 11 -7.31 2.78 -6.81
N ALA A 12 -7.30 1.95 -5.76
CA ALA A 12 -7.79 0.58 -5.78
C ALA A 12 -9.13 0.47 -5.06
N ASP A 13 -10.02 -0.37 -5.60
CA ASP A 13 -11.28 -0.74 -4.97
C ASP A 13 -11.01 -1.43 -3.60
N PHE A 14 -11.81 -1.10 -2.58
CA PHE A 14 -11.70 -1.73 -1.26
C PHE A 14 -12.13 -3.22 -1.26
N GLU A 15 -12.81 -3.65 -2.31
CA GLU A 15 -13.21 -5.03 -2.59
C GLU A 15 -12.41 -5.67 -3.74
N ASP A 16 -11.30 -5.07 -4.15
CA ASP A 16 -10.45 -5.60 -5.21
C ASP A 16 -9.95 -7.02 -4.89
N GLU A 17 -10.38 -7.98 -5.71
CA GLU A 17 -10.08 -9.41 -5.55
C GLU A 17 -8.60 -9.72 -5.76
N ARG A 18 -7.89 -8.91 -6.54
CA ARG A 18 -6.43 -9.04 -6.74
C ARG A 18 -5.62 -8.39 -5.63
N GLN A 19 -6.28 -7.70 -4.69
CA GLN A 19 -5.69 -7.07 -3.51
C GLN A 19 -4.59 -6.04 -3.84
N HIS A 20 -4.72 -5.30 -4.95
CA HIS A 20 -3.72 -4.32 -5.38
C HIS A 20 -3.53 -3.19 -4.35
N GLY A 21 -4.60 -2.78 -3.66
CA GLY A 21 -4.54 -1.73 -2.62
C GLY A 21 -3.99 -2.19 -1.26
N GLY A 22 -3.63 -3.48 -1.11
CA GLY A 22 -2.98 -4.02 0.07
C GLY A 22 -3.71 -3.71 1.39
N GLY A 23 -2.96 -3.32 2.41
CA GLY A 23 -3.49 -3.00 3.74
C GLY A 23 -4.46 -1.80 3.75
N VAL A 24 -4.35 -0.88 2.80
CA VAL A 24 -5.23 0.31 2.72
C VAL A 24 -6.65 -0.10 2.32
N SER A 25 -6.80 -1.02 1.37
CA SER A 25 -8.14 -1.54 1.00
C SER A 25 -8.84 -2.21 2.19
N LEU A 26 -8.10 -2.90 3.06
CA LEU A 26 -8.64 -3.49 4.29
C LEU A 26 -9.04 -2.43 5.31
N TYR A 27 -8.20 -1.41 5.51
CA TYR A 27 -8.54 -0.27 6.35
C TYR A 27 -9.81 0.43 5.86
N GLN A 28 -9.92 0.70 4.56
CA GLN A 28 -11.09 1.34 3.96
C GLN A 28 -12.35 0.49 4.11
N ARG A 29 -12.26 -0.84 3.93
CA ARG A 29 -13.38 -1.73 4.17
C ARG A 29 -13.89 -1.62 5.60
N ASN A 30 -13.00 -1.61 6.59
CA ASN A 30 -13.38 -1.44 7.99
C ASN A 30 -14.05 -0.08 8.25
N LEU A 31 -13.54 0.98 7.63
CA LEU A 31 -14.08 2.33 7.75
C LEU A 31 -15.48 2.45 7.12
N ILE A 32 -15.67 1.90 5.92
CA ILE A 32 -16.95 1.88 5.21
C ILE A 32 -17.98 1.06 5.97
N ASP A 33 -17.60 -0.12 6.48
CA ASP A 33 -18.49 -0.95 7.28
C ASP A 33 -18.91 -0.22 8.57
N ALA A 34 -17.99 0.45 9.26
CA ALA A 34 -18.30 1.24 10.45
C ALA A 34 -19.18 2.46 10.14
N ALA A 35 -18.99 3.11 8.98
CA ALA A 35 -19.88 4.17 8.52
C ALA A 35 -21.30 3.64 8.26
N ALA A 36 -21.42 2.53 7.53
CA ALA A 36 -22.70 1.90 7.25
C ALA A 36 -23.43 1.46 8.53
N GLN A 37 -22.71 0.91 9.52
CA GLN A 37 -23.27 0.52 10.83
C GLN A 37 -23.81 1.71 11.63
N ARG A 38 -23.20 2.88 11.51
CA ARG A 38 -23.69 4.13 12.13
C ARG A 38 -24.87 4.76 11.37
N GLY A 39 -25.23 4.21 10.22
CA GLY A 39 -26.27 4.73 9.33
C GLY A 39 -25.80 5.83 8.39
N ASP A 40 -24.48 6.13 8.33
CA ASP A 40 -23.91 7.12 7.42
C ASP A 40 -24.00 6.66 5.95
N GLU A 41 -24.01 7.61 5.02
CA GLU A 41 -23.96 7.33 3.58
C GLU A 41 -22.52 7.20 3.11
N ALA A 42 -22.07 5.96 2.91
CA ALA A 42 -20.75 5.68 2.36
C ALA A 42 -20.79 5.58 0.83
N TRP A 43 -20.05 6.48 0.19
CA TRP A 43 -19.81 6.48 -1.24
C TRP A 43 -18.33 6.21 -1.50
N PHE A 44 -18.02 5.46 -2.54
CA PHE A 44 -16.65 5.11 -2.88
C PHE A 44 -16.34 5.37 -4.34
N LEU A 45 -15.20 6.00 -4.62
CA LEU A 45 -14.69 6.25 -5.96
C LEU A 45 -13.28 5.69 -6.11
N SER A 46 -13.05 4.88 -7.15
CA SER A 46 -11.71 4.45 -7.56
C SER A 46 -11.31 4.91 -8.95
N SER A 47 -10.00 4.99 -9.19
CA SER A 47 -9.44 5.42 -10.48
C SER A 47 -8.02 4.92 -10.72
N GLY A 48 -7.70 4.64 -11.99
CA GLY A 48 -6.35 4.33 -12.47
C GLY A 48 -5.98 2.85 -12.54
N ALA A 49 -6.86 1.94 -12.10
CA ALA A 49 -6.67 0.49 -12.19
C ALA A 49 -7.61 -0.21 -13.19
N CYS A 50 -8.50 0.51 -13.87
CA CYS A 50 -9.47 -0.08 -14.81
C CYS A 50 -9.45 0.62 -16.17
N TYR A 51 -9.31 -0.17 -17.24
CA TYR A 51 -9.23 0.34 -18.61
C TYR A 51 -10.08 -0.52 -19.54
N SER A 52 -10.98 0.09 -20.30
CA SER A 52 -11.77 -0.58 -21.33
C SER A 52 -11.06 -0.45 -22.69
N PRO A 53 -10.99 -1.51 -23.51
CA PRO A 53 -10.49 -1.40 -24.88
C PRO A 53 -11.51 -0.76 -25.84
N PHE A 54 -12.78 -0.69 -25.45
CA PHE A 54 -13.89 -0.26 -26.31
C PHE A 54 -14.06 1.26 -26.39
N TRP A 55 -13.60 1.97 -25.36
CA TRP A 55 -13.73 3.42 -25.25
C TRP A 55 -12.35 4.04 -25.03
N ARG A 56 -12.10 5.23 -25.60
CA ARG A 56 -10.83 5.94 -25.41
C ARG A 56 -10.88 6.98 -24.29
N ARG A 57 -12.03 7.65 -24.13
CA ARG A 57 -12.22 8.69 -23.12
C ARG A 57 -12.48 8.08 -21.73
N PRO A 58 -12.10 8.78 -20.64
CA PRO A 58 -12.52 8.40 -19.30
C PRO A 58 -14.04 8.42 -19.17
N PHE A 59 -14.60 7.47 -18.44
CA PHE A 59 -16.03 7.45 -18.11
C PHE A 59 -16.26 6.85 -16.73
N LEU A 60 -17.38 7.21 -16.12
CA LEU A 60 -17.79 6.72 -14.82
C LEU A 60 -18.59 5.42 -14.98
N ARG A 61 -18.33 4.45 -14.10
CA ARG A 61 -19.12 3.23 -14.00
C ARG A 61 -19.51 3.00 -12.55
N GLU A 62 -20.79 2.87 -12.27
CA GLU A 62 -21.26 2.35 -10.99
C GLU A 62 -21.02 0.83 -10.91
N VAL A 63 -20.52 0.38 -9.77
CA VAL A 63 -20.20 -1.02 -9.49
C VAL A 63 -20.93 -1.41 -8.22
N LYS A 64 -21.59 -2.57 -8.23
CA LYS A 64 -22.30 -3.07 -7.06
C LYS A 64 -21.30 -3.36 -5.92
N ALA A 65 -21.49 -2.73 -4.76
CA ALA A 65 -20.78 -3.06 -3.54
C ALA A 65 -21.36 -4.33 -2.90
N ARG A 66 -20.54 -5.11 -2.19
CA ARG A 66 -21.05 -6.25 -1.40
C ARG A 66 -21.72 -5.78 -0.11
N THR A 67 -21.18 -4.73 0.51
CA THR A 67 -21.80 -4.09 1.69
C THR A 67 -23.08 -3.36 1.29
N LYS A 68 -24.20 -3.68 1.93
CA LYS A 68 -25.49 -3.01 1.71
C LYS A 68 -25.40 -1.53 2.09
N GLY A 69 -26.06 -0.66 1.32
CA GLY A 69 -26.11 0.78 1.58
C GLY A 69 -24.87 1.57 1.13
N VAL A 70 -23.88 0.91 0.53
CA VAL A 70 -22.69 1.57 -0.04
C VAL A 70 -22.87 1.75 -1.53
N ARG A 71 -22.69 2.98 -2.04
CA ARG A 71 -22.62 3.24 -3.48
C ARG A 71 -21.17 3.32 -3.93
N LYS A 72 -20.84 2.63 -5.01
CA LYS A 72 -19.44 2.47 -5.45
C LYS A 72 -19.30 2.75 -6.93
N PHE A 73 -18.29 3.54 -7.26
CA PHE A 73 -18.02 4.01 -8.61
C PHE A 73 -16.55 3.82 -8.95
N GLU A 74 -16.29 3.66 -10.24
CA GLU A 74 -14.96 3.51 -10.79
C GLU A 74 -14.83 4.38 -12.04
N ILE A 75 -13.74 5.14 -12.12
CA ILE A 75 -13.35 5.83 -13.35
C ILE A 75 -12.60 4.82 -14.24
N VAL A 76 -13.24 4.45 -15.33
CA VAL A 76 -12.65 3.60 -16.36
C VAL A 76 -11.90 4.47 -17.36
N ASN A 77 -10.73 4.01 -17.80
CA ASN A 77 -9.85 4.73 -18.73
C ASN A 77 -9.29 6.06 -18.19
N SER A 78 -8.99 6.13 -16.90
CA SER A 78 -8.31 7.31 -16.33
C SER A 78 -7.07 7.71 -17.14
N THR A 79 -6.88 9.02 -17.34
CA THR A 79 -5.67 9.56 -17.96
C THR A 79 -4.42 9.25 -17.11
N PHE A 80 -4.61 9.07 -15.80
CA PHE A 80 -3.59 8.66 -14.82
C PHE A 80 -3.69 7.19 -14.46
N VAL A 81 -2.63 6.45 -14.80
CA VAL A 81 -2.53 5.04 -14.43
C VAL A 81 -2.01 4.89 -13.01
N SER A 82 -2.51 3.90 -12.30
CA SER A 82 -2.05 3.51 -10.97
C SER A 82 -1.51 2.08 -11.01
N PRO A 83 -0.55 1.72 -10.14
CA PRO A 83 0.00 2.51 -9.04
C PRO A 83 1.04 3.57 -9.47
N GLY A 84 1.41 4.45 -8.54
CA GLY A 84 2.29 5.62 -8.74
C GLY A 84 3.61 5.34 -9.46
N PRO A 85 4.36 4.25 -9.16
CA PRO A 85 5.57 3.90 -9.91
C PRO A 85 5.34 3.67 -11.41
N VAL A 86 4.11 3.36 -11.82
CA VAL A 86 3.75 3.20 -13.24
C VAL A 86 3.57 4.58 -13.90
N ALA A 87 2.96 5.53 -13.19
CA ALA A 87 2.83 6.93 -13.61
C ALA A 87 4.04 7.79 -13.23
N PHE A 88 5.22 7.18 -13.05
CA PHE A 88 6.42 7.88 -12.61
C PHE A 88 6.85 8.92 -13.66
N GLY A 89 6.89 10.19 -13.26
CA GLY A 89 7.21 11.30 -14.16
C GLY A 89 6.06 11.77 -15.05
N GLN A 90 4.86 11.20 -14.92
CA GLN A 90 3.67 11.76 -15.55
C GLN A 90 3.30 13.07 -14.84
N ASP A 91 3.05 14.14 -15.61
CA ASP A 91 2.48 15.38 -15.06
C ASP A 91 1.12 15.07 -14.46
N ALA A 92 0.95 15.37 -13.17
CA ALA A 92 -0.24 15.08 -12.38
C ALA A 92 -1.08 16.32 -12.03
N ALA A 93 -0.82 17.48 -12.63
CA ALA A 93 -1.50 18.72 -12.29
C ALA A 93 -3.00 18.70 -12.65
N ALA A 94 -3.33 18.40 -13.91
CA ALA A 94 -4.67 18.58 -14.46
C ALA A 94 -4.98 17.57 -15.58
N SER A 95 -6.27 17.35 -15.85
CA SER A 95 -6.75 16.60 -17.02
C SER A 95 -8.18 17.03 -17.32
N PRO A 96 -8.43 17.80 -18.40
CA PRO A 96 -9.74 18.37 -18.70
C PRO A 96 -10.87 17.34 -18.77
N GLU A 97 -10.61 16.15 -19.34
CA GLU A 97 -11.61 15.09 -19.44
C GLU A 97 -11.96 14.48 -18.08
N MET A 98 -10.95 14.28 -17.22
CA MET A 98 -11.15 13.77 -15.86
C MET A 98 -11.84 14.82 -14.99
N GLU A 99 -11.50 16.10 -15.15
CA GLU A 99 -12.09 17.23 -14.43
C GLU A 99 -13.57 17.38 -14.78
N THR A 100 -13.90 17.32 -16.07
CA THR A 100 -15.29 17.36 -16.54
C THR A 100 -16.09 16.20 -15.94
N LEU A 101 -15.52 14.99 -15.96
CA LEU A 101 -16.15 13.80 -15.41
C LEU A 101 -16.39 13.91 -13.90
N PHE A 102 -15.39 14.37 -13.13
CA PHE A 102 -15.49 14.48 -11.68
C PHE A 102 -16.40 15.64 -11.25
N ALA A 103 -16.36 16.77 -11.94
CA ALA A 103 -17.28 17.87 -11.69
C ALA A 103 -18.74 17.45 -11.94
N ALA A 104 -19.00 16.66 -12.98
CA ALA A 104 -20.32 16.08 -13.23
C ALA A 104 -20.73 15.11 -12.12
N PHE A 105 -19.83 14.21 -11.70
CA PHE A 105 -20.05 13.29 -10.58
C PHE A 105 -20.43 14.03 -9.29
N LEU A 106 -19.69 15.08 -8.93
CA LEU A 106 -19.97 15.88 -7.74
C LEU A 106 -21.33 16.57 -7.84
N ARG A 107 -21.69 17.17 -8.99
CA ARG A 107 -23.01 17.78 -9.18
C ARG A 107 -24.17 16.79 -9.11
N GLU A 108 -24.00 15.60 -9.68
CA GLU A 108 -25.07 14.60 -9.74
C GLU A 108 -25.31 13.91 -8.39
N HIS A 109 -24.25 13.73 -7.60
CA HIS A 109 -24.29 12.90 -6.41
C HIS A 109 -24.02 13.65 -5.10
N GLY A 110 -23.62 14.90 -5.16
CA GLY A 110 -23.46 15.78 -4.02
C GLY A 110 -24.79 16.29 -3.45
N PRO A 111 -24.74 17.24 -2.50
CA PRO A 111 -23.52 17.63 -1.77
C PRO A 111 -23.01 16.46 -0.92
N PHE A 112 -21.69 16.40 -0.73
CA PHE A 112 -21.05 15.52 0.24
C PHE A 112 -20.65 16.34 1.45
N ASP A 113 -20.85 15.81 2.66
CA ASP A 113 -20.38 16.45 3.89
C ASP A 113 -18.86 16.31 4.03
N VAL A 114 -18.33 15.18 3.55
CA VAL A 114 -16.90 14.87 3.59
C VAL A 114 -16.44 14.25 2.26
N VAL A 115 -15.33 14.75 1.72
CA VAL A 115 -14.57 14.10 0.64
C VAL A 115 -13.22 13.64 1.21
N HIS A 116 -13.06 12.33 1.34
CA HIS A 116 -11.91 11.71 1.99
C HIS A 116 -11.00 10.98 1.01
N PHE A 117 -9.92 11.63 0.63
CA PHE A 117 -8.84 11.07 -0.19
C PHE A 117 -7.96 10.17 0.69
N ASN A 118 -8.07 8.86 0.54
CA ASN A 118 -7.14 7.90 1.16
C ASN A 118 -5.88 7.68 0.31
N ASN A 119 -5.88 8.20 -0.91
CA ASN A 119 -4.73 8.26 -1.78
C ASN A 119 -4.92 9.39 -2.81
N LEU A 120 -3.87 9.78 -3.52
CA LEU A 120 -3.94 10.70 -4.65
C LEU A 120 -3.42 10.06 -5.95
N GLU A 121 -3.01 8.78 -5.93
CA GLU A 121 -2.72 7.99 -7.12
C GLU A 121 -3.96 7.88 -8.01
N GLY A 122 -3.80 7.87 -9.33
CA GLY A 122 -4.88 7.56 -10.29
C GLY A 122 -5.78 8.72 -10.70
N ILE A 123 -5.58 9.91 -10.12
CA ILE A 123 -6.34 11.13 -10.41
C ILE A 123 -5.39 12.32 -10.60
N PRO A 124 -5.80 13.35 -11.36
CA PRO A 124 -5.11 14.63 -11.37
C PRO A 124 -5.30 15.37 -10.04
N LEU A 125 -4.35 16.22 -9.70
CA LEU A 125 -4.35 17.04 -8.49
C LEU A 125 -5.53 18.03 -8.45
N SER A 126 -6.03 18.43 -9.62
CA SER A 126 -7.21 19.27 -9.76
C SER A 126 -8.48 18.70 -9.13
N PHE A 127 -8.54 17.40 -8.80
CA PHE A 127 -9.66 16.84 -8.03
C PHE A 127 -9.78 17.46 -6.63
N LEU A 128 -8.67 17.82 -5.98
CA LEU A 128 -8.71 18.54 -4.69
C LEU A 128 -9.37 19.92 -4.84
N ARG A 129 -8.97 20.64 -5.90
CA ARG A 129 -9.53 21.95 -6.25
C ARG A 129 -11.02 21.84 -6.55
N LEU A 130 -11.42 20.91 -7.41
CA LEU A 130 -12.83 20.68 -7.77
C LEU A 130 -13.69 20.29 -6.58
N ALA A 131 -13.19 19.47 -5.66
CA ALA A 131 -13.90 19.13 -4.44
C ALA A 131 -14.18 20.38 -3.58
N ARG A 132 -13.22 21.31 -3.49
CA ARG A 132 -13.36 22.57 -2.74
C ARG A 132 -14.30 23.56 -3.43
N GLU A 133 -14.15 23.73 -4.74
CA GLU A 133 -15.00 24.63 -5.53
C GLU A 133 -16.45 24.17 -5.55
N HIS A 134 -16.70 22.86 -5.51
CA HIS A 134 -18.05 22.32 -5.55
C HIS A 134 -18.82 22.54 -4.24
N SER A 135 -18.15 22.53 -3.09
CA SER A 135 -18.79 22.81 -1.80
C SER A 135 -17.80 23.42 -0.82
N SER A 136 -18.07 24.66 -0.42
CA SER A 136 -17.31 25.34 0.64
C SER A 136 -17.57 24.74 2.03
N ALA A 137 -18.74 24.12 2.24
CA ALA A 137 -19.12 23.49 3.49
C ALA A 137 -18.49 22.08 3.67
N ALA A 138 -18.21 21.38 2.58
CA ALA A 138 -17.63 20.04 2.62
C ALA A 138 -16.26 20.04 3.29
N LYS A 139 -16.02 19.04 4.14
CA LYS A 139 -14.70 18.77 4.71
C LYS A 139 -13.88 17.92 3.76
N ILE A 140 -12.71 18.42 3.37
CA ILE A 140 -11.78 17.73 2.48
C ILE A 140 -10.65 17.19 3.32
N ILE A 141 -10.52 15.87 3.33
CA ILE A 141 -9.56 15.15 4.17
C ILE A 141 -8.62 14.35 3.28
N TYR A 142 -7.32 14.41 3.57
CA TYR A 142 -6.32 13.55 2.94
C TYR A 142 -5.63 12.67 3.99
N SER A 143 -5.73 11.35 3.87
CA SER A 143 -4.96 10.40 4.70
C SER A 143 -3.68 9.96 4.01
N VAL A 144 -2.56 10.14 4.71
CA VAL A 144 -1.21 9.86 4.21
C VAL A 144 -0.87 8.38 4.43
N HIS A 145 -1.49 7.50 3.64
CA HIS A 145 -1.22 6.05 3.67
C HIS A 145 0.08 5.67 2.95
N ASN A 146 0.52 6.51 2.02
CA ASN A 146 1.83 6.46 1.36
C ASN A 146 2.29 7.87 1.00
N TYR A 147 3.46 7.98 0.39
CA TYR A 147 4.07 9.28 0.11
C TYR A 147 3.82 9.79 -1.31
N PHE A 148 2.78 9.37 -2.04
CA PHE A 148 2.59 9.74 -3.45
C PHE A 148 2.61 11.26 -3.71
N ALA A 149 2.02 12.07 -2.82
CA ALA A 149 2.05 13.52 -2.92
C ALA A 149 3.48 14.08 -2.99
N PHE A 150 4.39 13.48 -2.22
CA PHE A 150 5.77 13.95 -2.07
C PHE A 150 6.77 13.15 -2.93
N CYS A 151 6.46 11.89 -3.25
CA CYS A 151 7.35 10.94 -3.91
C CYS A 151 6.55 10.18 -4.98
N PRO A 152 6.85 10.37 -6.28
CA PRO A 152 6.15 9.63 -7.35
C PRO A 152 6.36 8.10 -7.28
N GLN A 153 7.41 7.64 -6.58
CA GLN A 153 7.66 6.23 -6.28
C GLN A 153 6.88 5.69 -5.06
N VAL A 154 6.19 6.55 -4.32
CA VAL A 154 5.33 6.30 -3.14
C VAL A 154 6.01 5.83 -1.84
N ASN A 155 7.27 5.39 -1.86
CA ASN A 155 7.90 4.78 -0.67
C ASN A 155 9.07 5.57 -0.09
N LEU A 156 9.47 6.71 -0.69
CA LEU A 156 10.70 7.42 -0.31
C LEU A 156 11.93 6.49 -0.30
N TRP A 157 12.02 5.58 -1.26
CA TRP A 157 13.05 4.53 -1.32
C TRP A 157 13.83 4.64 -2.63
N PHE A 158 15.05 5.18 -2.55
CA PHE A 158 15.88 5.49 -3.70
C PHE A 158 16.58 4.24 -4.23
N GLN A 159 16.42 3.98 -5.53
CA GLN A 159 17.10 2.91 -6.28
C GLN A 159 17.04 1.54 -5.61
N ASP A 160 15.92 1.21 -4.97
CA ASP A 160 15.74 -0.04 -4.23
C ASP A 160 16.87 -0.35 -3.21
N ARG A 161 17.51 0.68 -2.65
CA ARG A 161 18.73 0.51 -1.83
C ARG A 161 18.70 1.24 -0.50
N ALA A 162 18.18 2.46 -0.47
CA ALA A 162 18.26 3.31 0.72
C ALA A 162 17.05 4.25 0.85
N ALA A 163 16.80 4.69 2.08
CA ALA A 163 15.84 5.74 2.37
C ALA A 163 16.25 7.06 1.68
N CYS A 164 15.27 7.72 1.06
CA CYS A 164 15.43 8.97 0.35
C CYS A 164 15.10 10.14 1.30
N TYR A 165 16.08 10.56 2.09
CA TYR A 165 15.93 11.67 3.03
C TYR A 165 15.85 13.04 2.34
N ASP A 166 16.60 13.20 1.26
CA ASP A 166 16.57 14.38 0.40
C ASP A 166 16.53 13.92 -1.06
N PHE A 167 15.62 14.52 -1.82
CA PHE A 167 15.40 14.30 -3.25
C PHE A 167 16.25 15.23 -4.13
N HIS A 168 17.02 16.14 -3.51
CA HIS A 168 17.93 17.11 -4.13
C HIS A 168 17.28 17.90 -5.25
N ASN A 169 16.15 18.56 -4.98
CA ASN A 169 15.39 19.33 -5.95
C ASN A 169 15.09 18.54 -7.24
N GLY A 170 14.67 17.29 -7.08
CA GLY A 170 14.25 16.40 -8.17
C GLY A 170 15.39 15.63 -8.83
N ARG A 171 16.66 15.98 -8.57
CA ARG A 171 17.82 15.31 -9.18
C ARG A 171 17.89 13.81 -8.88
N LYS A 172 17.53 13.39 -7.66
CA LYS A 172 17.43 11.95 -7.32
C LYS A 172 16.21 11.27 -7.93
N CYS A 173 15.19 12.02 -8.34
CA CYS A 173 13.98 11.42 -8.92
C CYS A 173 14.25 10.92 -10.34
N VAL A 174 15.07 11.63 -11.13
CA VAL A 174 15.45 11.30 -12.52
C VAL A 174 15.81 9.82 -12.70
N ASN A 175 16.65 9.28 -11.82
CA ASN A 175 17.09 7.87 -11.87
C ASN A 175 16.70 7.08 -10.61
N CYS A 176 15.60 7.48 -9.95
CA CYS A 176 15.13 6.81 -8.73
C CYS A 176 14.69 5.37 -8.99
N LEU A 177 14.02 5.12 -10.11
CA LEU A 177 13.60 3.78 -10.51
C LEU A 177 14.72 3.12 -11.30
N ILE A 178 15.24 1.99 -10.82
CA ILE A 178 16.29 1.24 -11.53
C ILE A 178 15.79 0.81 -12.92
N GLN A 179 14.49 0.53 -13.05
CA GLN A 179 13.85 0.34 -14.35
C GLN A 179 12.56 1.15 -14.44
N PRO A 180 12.44 2.00 -15.46
CA PRO A 180 11.21 2.75 -15.69
C PRO A 180 10.09 1.78 -16.11
N LEU A 181 8.96 1.89 -15.43
CA LEU A 181 7.74 1.18 -15.79
C LEU A 181 7.07 1.93 -16.95
N ARG A 182 6.48 1.21 -17.90
CA ARG A 182 5.84 1.81 -19.09
C ARG A 182 4.32 1.84 -18.94
N PRO A 183 3.67 3.01 -18.76
CA PRO A 183 2.21 3.14 -18.61
C PRO A 183 1.39 2.33 -19.64
N ASN A 184 1.78 2.38 -20.91
CA ASN A 184 1.06 1.71 -21.99
C ASN A 184 1.07 0.17 -21.89
N ARG A 185 2.06 -0.44 -21.23
CA ARG A 185 2.05 -1.88 -20.96
C ARG A 185 1.02 -2.24 -19.89
N TYR A 186 0.94 -1.42 -18.84
CA TYR A 186 -0.03 -1.58 -17.75
C TYR A 186 -1.46 -1.36 -18.23
N LYS A 187 -1.70 -0.29 -19.02
CA LYS A 187 -3.02 -0.04 -19.63
C LYS A 187 -3.47 -1.21 -20.52
N ARG A 188 -2.57 -1.83 -21.30
CA ARG A 188 -2.89 -3.03 -22.09
C ARG A 188 -3.29 -4.22 -21.22
N PHE A 189 -2.58 -4.44 -20.12
CA PHE A 189 -2.91 -5.49 -19.17
C PHE A 189 -4.27 -5.24 -18.51
N TYR A 190 -4.54 -4.04 -18.03
CA TYR A 190 -5.84 -3.69 -17.46
C TYR A 190 -7.00 -3.81 -18.47
N ARG A 191 -6.76 -3.50 -19.76
CA ARG A 191 -7.72 -3.76 -20.85
C ARG A 191 -8.02 -5.24 -21.03
N PHE A 192 -6.99 -6.06 -20.94
CA PHE A 192 -7.15 -7.50 -21.00
C PHE A 192 -7.95 -8.03 -19.79
N GLU A 193 -7.63 -7.60 -18.57
CA GLU A 193 -8.40 -7.94 -17.38
C GLU A 193 -9.86 -7.47 -17.47
N TYR A 194 -10.09 -6.28 -18.03
CA TYR A 194 -11.43 -5.77 -18.30
C TYR A 194 -12.24 -6.70 -19.22
N LEU A 195 -11.63 -7.21 -20.30
CA LEU A 195 -12.26 -8.15 -21.21
C LEU A 195 -12.62 -9.47 -20.50
N LEU A 196 -11.68 -10.03 -19.71
CA LEU A 196 -11.94 -11.24 -18.94
C LEU A 196 -13.14 -11.06 -18.00
N ARG A 197 -13.20 -9.94 -17.27
CA ARG A 197 -14.34 -9.62 -16.40
C ARG A 197 -15.65 -9.50 -17.17
N LYS A 198 -15.64 -8.90 -18.36
CA LYS A 198 -16.83 -8.81 -19.23
C LYS A 198 -17.30 -10.16 -19.75
N LEU A 199 -16.38 -11.12 -19.91
CA LEU A 199 -16.69 -12.51 -20.27
C LEU A 199 -17.08 -13.38 -19.06
N GLY A 200 -17.27 -12.78 -17.87
CA GLY A 200 -17.63 -13.52 -16.65
C GLY A 200 -16.46 -14.29 -16.02
N ILE A 201 -15.23 -14.11 -16.51
CA ILE A 201 -14.05 -14.77 -15.96
C ILE A 201 -13.59 -13.96 -14.75
N SER A 202 -13.82 -14.53 -13.57
CA SER A 202 -13.44 -13.91 -12.31
C SER A 202 -11.90 -13.86 -12.15
N PRO A 203 -11.34 -12.74 -11.64
CA PRO A 203 -9.93 -12.64 -11.28
C PRO A 203 -9.45 -13.82 -10.44
N LEU A 204 -8.22 -14.30 -10.69
CA LEU A 204 -7.59 -15.39 -9.96
C LEU A 204 -8.31 -16.75 -10.05
N SER A 205 -9.38 -16.90 -10.84
CA SER A 205 -10.02 -18.20 -11.12
C SER A 205 -9.06 -19.16 -11.84
N VAL A 206 -9.39 -20.47 -11.86
CA VAL A 206 -8.61 -21.46 -12.61
C VAL A 206 -8.51 -21.06 -14.09
N MET A 207 -9.62 -20.60 -14.66
CA MET A 207 -9.70 -20.13 -16.03
C MET A 207 -8.83 -18.88 -16.25
N ASP A 208 -8.93 -17.87 -15.37
CA ASP A 208 -8.07 -16.69 -15.41
C ASP A 208 -6.59 -17.07 -15.34
N ARG A 209 -6.20 -17.97 -14.43
CA ARG A 209 -4.81 -18.45 -14.31
C ARG A 209 -4.34 -19.22 -15.55
N PHE A 210 -5.22 -20.02 -16.16
CA PHE A 210 -4.91 -20.80 -17.36
C PHE A 210 -4.74 -19.91 -18.59
N ILE A 211 -5.68 -18.99 -18.85
CA ILE A 211 -5.58 -18.01 -19.92
C ILE A 211 -4.36 -17.11 -19.67
N ASN A 212 -4.15 -16.70 -18.41
CA ASN A 212 -2.96 -15.96 -17.99
C ASN A 212 -1.66 -16.79 -18.05
N ARG A 213 -1.71 -18.08 -18.33
CA ARG A 213 -0.53 -18.88 -18.63
C ARG A 213 -0.31 -18.95 -20.13
N LEU A 214 -1.36 -19.19 -20.91
CA LEU A 214 -1.29 -19.34 -22.37
C LEU A 214 -0.92 -18.03 -23.09
N VAL A 215 -1.64 -16.94 -22.82
CA VAL A 215 -1.36 -15.61 -23.40
C VAL A 215 0.06 -15.15 -23.06
N PHE A 216 0.61 -15.64 -21.95
CA PHE A 216 1.86 -15.20 -21.35
C PHE A 216 3.07 -16.06 -21.71
N VAL A 217 2.87 -17.31 -22.13
CA VAL A 217 3.89 -18.10 -22.84
C VAL A 217 4.24 -17.43 -24.17
N PHE A 218 3.28 -16.81 -24.85
CA PHE A 218 3.48 -16.03 -26.07
C PHE A 218 4.01 -14.59 -25.84
N LEU A 219 3.56 -13.90 -24.78
CA LEU A 219 3.98 -12.52 -24.46
C LEU A 219 5.14 -12.43 -23.44
N ARG A 220 6.04 -13.42 -23.47
CA ARG A 220 7.04 -13.85 -22.46
C ARG A 220 7.86 -12.75 -21.77
N SER A 221 7.99 -11.55 -22.34
CA SER A 221 8.86 -10.48 -21.82
C SER A 221 8.16 -9.43 -20.92
N CYS A 222 6.83 -9.33 -20.89
CA CYS A 222 6.16 -8.18 -20.28
C CYS A 222 5.56 -8.42 -18.88
N PHE A 223 5.16 -9.65 -18.56
CA PHE A 223 4.38 -9.93 -17.34
C PHE A 223 5.18 -10.55 -16.20
N HIS A 224 6.22 -11.32 -16.50
CA HIS A 224 7.18 -11.73 -15.47
C HIS A 224 7.78 -10.49 -14.78
N TRP A 225 7.88 -9.36 -15.49
CA TRP A 225 8.23 -8.05 -14.93
C TRP A 225 7.10 -7.36 -14.16
N MET A 226 5.83 -7.54 -14.55
CA MET A 226 4.69 -6.95 -13.84
C MET A 226 4.33 -7.70 -12.56
N ILE A 227 4.30 -9.04 -12.53
CA ILE A 227 4.14 -9.77 -11.25
C ILE A 227 5.30 -9.47 -10.30
N ARG A 228 6.49 -9.17 -10.82
CA ARG A 228 7.59 -8.61 -10.02
C ARG A 228 7.24 -7.24 -9.44
N ALA A 229 6.75 -6.30 -10.25
CA ALA A 229 6.34 -4.98 -9.78
C ALA A 229 5.11 -4.99 -8.83
N TYR A 230 4.11 -5.84 -9.09
CA TYR A 230 2.89 -6.04 -8.27
C TYR A 230 3.14 -6.90 -7.03
N GLY A 231 4.10 -7.83 -7.12
CA GLY A 231 4.57 -8.69 -6.04
C GLY A 231 5.75 -8.11 -5.29
N GLY A 232 5.90 -6.78 -5.21
CA GLY A 232 6.94 -6.18 -4.38
C GLY A 232 8.39 -6.61 -4.69
N GLU A 233 8.67 -7.16 -5.87
CA GLU A 233 10.03 -7.32 -6.31
C GLU A 233 10.53 -5.96 -6.79
N GLY A 234 11.11 -5.22 -5.84
CA GLY A 234 12.20 -4.32 -6.16
C GLY A 234 13.21 -5.10 -7.02
N LEU A 235 13.66 -4.47 -8.09
CA LEU A 235 14.57 -5.06 -9.06
C LEU A 235 15.73 -5.80 -8.38
N GLN A 236 15.77 -7.12 -8.53
CA GLN A 236 16.97 -7.91 -8.36
C GLN A 236 17.41 -8.44 -9.72
N SER A 237 18.21 -7.65 -10.44
CA SER A 237 19.21 -8.19 -11.35
C SER A 237 20.49 -8.44 -10.53
N SER A 238 20.71 -9.71 -10.17
CA SER A 238 21.89 -10.25 -9.48
C SER A 238 22.18 -9.72 -8.06
N PRO A 239 22.68 -10.57 -7.15
CA PRO A 239 23.12 -10.13 -5.83
C PRO A 239 24.41 -9.32 -5.98
N LEU A 240 24.31 -7.99 -6.00
CA LEU A 240 25.46 -7.18 -5.62
C LEU A 240 25.81 -7.54 -4.16
N PRO A 241 27.09 -7.73 -3.81
CA PRO A 241 27.48 -7.93 -2.42
C PRO A 241 27.16 -6.65 -1.65
N ILE A 242 26.12 -6.68 -0.81
CA ILE A 242 25.74 -5.53 0.02
C ILE A 242 26.55 -5.60 1.31
N THR A 243 27.70 -4.93 1.30
CA THR A 243 28.33 -4.39 2.50
C THR A 243 27.45 -3.26 3.02
N LEU A 244 26.89 -3.45 4.22
CA LEU A 244 26.16 -2.50 5.09
C LEU A 244 25.13 -1.55 4.43
N VAL A 245 23.96 -1.43 5.08
CA VAL A 245 23.11 -0.24 4.93
C VAL A 245 23.98 0.97 5.28
N SER A 246 24.48 1.65 4.25
CA SER A 246 25.41 2.76 4.43
C SER A 246 24.67 3.92 5.07
N ARG A 247 25.10 4.35 6.25
CA ARG A 247 24.74 5.64 6.84
C ARG A 247 25.39 6.82 6.11
N ARG A 248 26.26 6.57 5.11
CA ARG A 248 26.91 7.63 4.33
C ARG A 248 25.96 8.16 3.25
N PRO A 249 26.02 9.47 2.93
CA PRO A 249 25.33 10.04 1.78
C PRO A 249 25.58 9.18 0.54
N THR A 250 24.53 8.85 -0.19
CA THR A 250 24.64 8.15 -1.47
C THR A 250 25.57 8.98 -2.38
N PRO A 251 26.60 8.38 -3.01
CA PRO A 251 27.44 9.13 -3.95
C PRO A 251 26.57 9.79 -5.02
N PRO A 252 26.92 10.99 -5.50
CA PRO A 252 26.10 11.74 -6.44
C PRO A 252 25.85 10.88 -7.67
N ALA A 253 24.59 10.48 -7.85
CA ALA A 253 24.15 9.81 -9.05
C ALA A 253 24.47 10.74 -10.23
N MET A 254 25.05 10.22 -11.32
CA MET A 254 25.24 11.00 -12.54
C MET A 254 23.84 11.42 -13.04
N ILE A 255 23.57 12.72 -13.02
CA ILE A 255 22.26 13.28 -13.38
C ILE A 255 22.27 13.53 -14.88
N LEU A 256 21.36 12.88 -15.59
CA LEU A 256 20.99 13.23 -16.96
C LEU A 256 19.73 14.09 -16.87
N GLY A 257 19.71 15.29 -17.46
CA GLY A 257 18.49 16.10 -17.59
C GLY A 257 18.16 17.03 -16.40
N MET A 258 18.67 18.27 -16.45
CA MET A 258 18.28 19.34 -15.51
C MET A 258 16.79 19.70 -15.59
N GLU A 259 16.20 19.63 -16.78
CA GLU A 259 14.76 19.86 -17.00
C GLU A 259 13.88 18.81 -16.32
N GLU A 260 14.27 17.53 -16.38
CA GLU A 260 13.55 16.45 -15.70
C GLU A 260 13.59 16.61 -14.17
N ALA A 261 14.74 17.01 -13.63
CA ALA A 261 14.85 17.33 -12.20
C ALA A 261 13.90 18.48 -11.81
N ALA A 262 13.84 19.54 -12.63
CA ALA A 262 12.92 20.65 -12.40
C ALA A 262 11.44 20.21 -12.46
N HIS A 263 11.10 19.28 -13.35
CA HIS A 263 9.75 18.68 -13.42
C HIS A 263 9.38 17.98 -12.10
N PHE A 264 10.25 17.13 -11.55
CA PHE A 264 9.98 16.47 -10.27
C PHE A 264 9.91 17.44 -9.08
N ALA A 265 10.76 18.47 -9.08
CA ALA A 265 10.69 19.53 -8.07
C ALA A 265 9.40 20.35 -8.17
N SER A 266 8.96 20.66 -9.39
CA SER A 266 7.68 21.33 -9.65
C SER A 266 6.52 20.47 -9.16
N ARG A 267 6.50 19.18 -9.49
CA ARG A 267 5.48 18.22 -9.02
C ARG A 267 5.32 18.26 -7.50
N ARG A 268 6.42 18.13 -6.73
CA ARG A 268 6.33 18.15 -5.27
C ARG A 268 5.76 19.48 -4.76
N ARG A 269 6.22 20.61 -5.30
CA ARG A 269 5.71 21.94 -4.94
C ARG A 269 4.21 22.07 -5.21
N LEU A 270 3.76 21.64 -6.39
CA LEU A 270 2.34 21.65 -6.75
C LEU A 270 1.47 20.86 -5.77
N PHE A 271 1.87 19.64 -5.41
CA PHE A 271 1.14 18.84 -4.42
C PHE A 271 1.11 19.50 -3.04
N VAL A 272 2.24 20.04 -2.55
CA VAL A 272 2.31 20.75 -1.26
C VAL A 272 1.38 21.96 -1.26
N THR A 273 1.44 22.79 -2.30
CA THR A 273 0.56 23.95 -2.46
C THR A 273 -0.89 23.52 -2.46
N ALA A 274 -1.29 22.56 -3.30
CA ALA A 274 -2.68 22.13 -3.39
C ALA A 274 -3.21 21.52 -2.09
N LEU A 275 -2.40 20.75 -1.36
CA LEU A 275 -2.78 20.22 -0.05
C LEU A 275 -3.00 21.36 0.95
N ASN A 276 -2.08 22.34 1.02
CA ASN A 276 -2.25 23.50 1.89
C ASN A 276 -3.41 24.41 1.47
N THR A 277 -3.77 24.47 0.18
CA THR A 277 -4.87 25.31 -0.30
C THR A 277 -6.23 24.66 -0.11
N TYR A 278 -6.40 23.40 -0.51
CA TYR A 278 -7.73 22.82 -0.69
C TYR A 278 -8.16 21.86 0.43
N VAL A 279 -7.21 21.23 1.12
CA VAL A 279 -7.49 20.24 2.17
C VAL A 279 -7.66 20.91 3.53
N ASP A 280 -8.66 20.49 4.30
CA ASP A 280 -8.87 20.95 5.67
C ASP A 280 -7.98 20.18 6.65
N HIS A 281 -7.93 18.86 6.51
CA HIS A 281 -7.16 17.98 7.40
C HIS A 281 -6.29 16.98 6.63
N VAL A 282 -5.01 16.92 7.01
CA VAL A 282 -4.05 15.91 6.58
C VAL A 282 -3.85 14.92 7.72
N LEU A 283 -4.38 13.71 7.56
CA LEU A 283 -4.31 12.64 8.56
C LEU A 283 -3.06 11.81 8.34
N ALA A 284 -2.07 11.99 9.21
CA ALA A 284 -0.84 11.22 9.23
C ALA A 284 -1.01 9.92 10.03
N VAL A 285 -0.62 8.78 9.46
CA VAL A 285 -0.84 7.45 10.05
C VAL A 285 0.08 7.12 11.25
N SER A 286 1.04 8.01 11.55
CA SER A 286 1.89 7.96 12.73
C SER A 286 2.52 9.33 13.00
N ARG A 287 3.07 9.53 14.20
CA ARG A 287 3.86 10.74 14.53
C ARG A 287 5.02 10.96 13.56
N ARG A 288 5.71 9.88 13.16
CA ARG A 288 6.81 9.96 12.20
C ARG A 288 6.34 10.44 10.82
N VAL A 289 5.18 9.98 10.37
CA VAL A 289 4.59 10.48 9.11
C VAL A 289 4.20 11.95 9.25
N ALA A 290 3.66 12.38 10.40
CA ALA A 290 3.34 13.77 10.67
C ALA A 290 4.58 14.68 10.57
N GLU A 291 5.68 14.29 11.22
CA GLU A 291 6.97 14.98 11.13
C GLU A 291 7.45 15.10 9.68
N LEU A 292 7.37 14.01 8.91
CA LEU A 292 7.80 14.00 7.51
C LEU A 292 6.97 14.93 6.64
N VAL A 293 5.63 14.89 6.73
CA VAL A 293 4.78 15.74 5.89
C VAL A 293 4.89 17.22 6.25
N VAL A 294 5.07 17.55 7.53
CA VAL A 294 5.42 18.91 7.97
C VAL A 294 6.77 19.33 7.40
N GLY A 295 7.78 18.45 7.50
CA GLY A 295 9.10 18.67 6.89
C GLY A 295 9.07 18.79 5.36
N PHE A 296 8.04 18.28 4.70
CA PHE A 296 7.81 18.45 3.26
C PHE A 296 7.05 19.74 2.91
N GLY A 297 6.64 20.53 3.89
CA GLY A 297 6.02 21.85 3.72
C GLY A 297 4.50 21.90 3.91
N ILE A 298 3.88 20.85 4.46
CA ILE A 298 2.47 20.91 4.86
C ILE A 298 2.33 21.74 6.14
N ASP A 299 1.34 22.62 6.18
CA ASP A 299 1.01 23.43 7.36
C ASP A 299 0.75 22.55 8.58
N PRO A 300 1.53 22.68 9.67
CA PRO A 300 1.33 21.92 10.90
C PRO A 300 -0.09 22.01 11.46
N ALA A 301 -0.78 23.13 11.30
CA ALA A 301 -2.15 23.32 11.80
C ALA A 301 -3.17 22.40 11.11
N LYS A 302 -2.84 21.89 9.91
CA LYS A 302 -3.69 20.95 9.16
C LYS A 302 -3.35 19.49 9.45
N VAL A 303 -2.21 19.20 10.08
CA VAL A 303 -1.71 17.84 10.26
C VAL A 303 -2.19 17.26 11.59
N GLN A 304 -2.90 16.13 11.53
CA GLN A 304 -3.29 15.36 12.71
C GLN A 304 -2.76 13.94 12.61
N THR A 305 -2.22 13.41 13.71
CA THR A 305 -1.85 12.00 13.79
C THR A 305 -3.10 11.16 14.08
N LEU A 306 -3.42 10.23 13.18
CA LEU A 306 -4.47 9.23 13.36
C LEU A 306 -3.92 7.85 13.01
N TYR A 307 -3.68 7.02 14.02
CA TYR A 307 -3.16 5.67 13.83
C TYR A 307 -4.20 4.77 13.15
N ILE A 308 -3.72 3.93 12.23
CA ILE A 308 -4.57 2.94 11.54
C ILE A 308 -5.03 1.88 12.55
N GLY A 309 -6.35 1.77 12.71
CA GLY A 309 -6.98 0.69 13.46
C GLY A 309 -7.13 -0.59 12.62
N THR A 310 -7.21 -1.74 13.29
CA THR A 310 -7.55 -3.02 12.66
C THR A 310 -8.60 -3.74 13.48
N ARG A 311 -9.54 -4.45 12.83
CA ARG A 311 -10.52 -5.31 13.53
C ARG A 311 -9.84 -6.37 14.40
N PHE A 312 -8.67 -6.85 14.00
CA PHE A 312 -7.89 -7.80 14.78
C PHE A 312 -7.50 -7.26 16.18
N ALA A 313 -7.36 -5.93 16.32
CA ALA A 313 -7.11 -5.30 17.61
C ALA A 313 -8.36 -5.20 18.51
N GLU A 314 -9.56 -5.13 17.91
CA GLU A 314 -10.85 -5.08 18.61
C GLU A 314 -11.17 -6.41 19.29
N GLU A 315 -10.92 -7.54 18.61
CA GLU A 315 -11.12 -8.89 19.18
C GLU A 315 -10.34 -9.14 20.48
N LYS A 316 -9.28 -8.37 20.74
CA LYS A 316 -8.51 -8.43 22.00
C LYS A 316 -9.10 -7.54 23.10
N ARG A 317 -9.79 -6.46 22.73
CA ARG A 317 -10.42 -5.52 23.67
C ARG A 317 -11.75 -6.06 24.19
N GLU A 318 -12.58 -6.63 23.32
CA GLU A 318 -13.87 -7.23 23.71
C GLU A 318 -13.66 -8.32 24.78
N ARG A 319 -12.67 -9.21 24.57
CA ARG A 319 -12.27 -10.21 25.57
C ARG A 319 -11.74 -9.64 26.89
N LYS A 320 -11.15 -8.45 26.88
CA LYS A 320 -10.73 -7.79 28.13
C LYS A 320 -11.93 -7.23 28.92
N ASN A 321 -13.00 -6.85 28.23
CA ASN A 321 -14.20 -6.27 28.84
C ASN A 321 -15.20 -7.33 29.34
N GLU A 322 -15.11 -8.57 28.85
CA GLU A 322 -15.89 -9.72 29.36
C GLU A 322 -15.32 -10.32 30.66
N LEU A 323 -14.13 -9.87 31.11
CA LEU A 323 -13.51 -10.25 32.37
C LEU A 323 -13.69 -9.14 33.42
N PRO A 324 -14.21 -9.44 34.64
CA PRO A 324 -14.47 -8.41 35.65
C PRO A 324 -13.18 -7.73 36.13
N THR A 325 -13.28 -6.42 36.35
CA THR A 325 -12.24 -5.43 36.68
C THR A 325 -11.55 -5.60 38.04
N SER A 326 -11.59 -6.77 38.67
CA SER A 326 -10.87 -7.05 39.92
C SER A 326 -9.50 -7.70 39.74
N SER A 327 -8.99 -7.81 38.51
CA SER A 327 -7.58 -8.13 38.29
C SER A 327 -7.03 -7.34 37.10
N ILE A 328 -6.49 -6.15 37.39
CA ILE A 328 -5.49 -5.53 36.50
C ILE A 328 -4.20 -6.33 36.63
N ASN A 329 -4.24 -7.56 36.15
CA ASN A 329 -3.14 -8.09 35.41
C ASN A 329 -3.61 -8.05 33.97
N CYS A 330 -2.84 -7.37 33.11
CA CYS A 330 -2.72 -7.83 31.73
C CYS A 330 -2.75 -9.37 31.77
N PRO A 331 -3.39 -10.13 30.87
CA PRO A 331 -3.06 -11.52 30.76
C PRO A 331 -1.61 -11.59 30.26
N MET A 332 -0.62 -11.37 31.14
CA MET A 332 0.36 -12.41 31.40
C MET A 332 -0.47 -13.67 31.38
N ARG A 333 -0.28 -14.45 30.31
CA ARG A 333 -0.75 -15.82 30.18
C ARG A 333 -1.08 -16.36 31.56
N ASP A 334 -2.29 -16.84 31.73
CA ASP A 334 -2.60 -17.74 32.82
C ASP A 334 -1.38 -18.63 33.04
N ARG A 335 -0.69 -18.42 34.17
CA ARG A 335 0.57 -19.11 34.46
C ARG A 335 0.33 -20.60 34.68
N SER A 336 -0.93 -21.07 34.62
CA SER A 336 -1.28 -22.48 34.58
C SER A 336 -1.26 -23.10 33.16
N HIS A 337 -1.21 -22.30 32.09
CA HIS A 337 -0.92 -22.76 30.72
C HIS A 337 0.24 -22.02 30.04
N SER A 338 0.81 -20.99 30.67
CA SER A 338 2.25 -20.80 30.59
C SER A 338 2.91 -21.78 31.55
N ALA A 339 3.08 -23.03 31.10
CA ALA A 339 4.35 -23.65 31.41
C ALA A 339 5.38 -22.57 31.03
N ALA A 340 6.10 -22.01 32.02
CA ALA A 340 7.30 -21.26 31.73
C ALA A 340 8.03 -22.16 30.74
N SER A 341 8.11 -21.72 29.48
CA SER A 341 8.60 -22.60 28.43
C SER A 341 9.91 -23.17 28.98
N PRO A 342 10.01 -24.50 29.13
CA PRO A 342 10.97 -25.12 30.04
C PRO A 342 12.34 -24.50 29.77
N VAL A 343 13.09 -24.15 30.81
CA VAL A 343 14.40 -23.49 30.67
C VAL A 343 15.19 -24.19 29.57
N GLY A 344 15.39 -23.51 28.43
CA GLY A 344 15.97 -24.13 27.22
C GLY A 344 15.05 -24.27 26.00
N SER A 345 13.75 -23.95 26.09
CA SER A 345 12.85 -23.93 24.94
C SER A 345 13.26 -22.85 23.93
N PRO A 346 13.13 -23.08 22.62
CA PRO A 346 13.54 -22.10 21.62
C PRO A 346 12.65 -20.86 21.64
N LEU A 347 13.26 -19.67 21.49
CA LEU A 347 12.52 -18.44 21.26
C LEU A 347 11.93 -18.47 19.85
N HIS A 348 10.59 -18.50 19.75
CA HIS A 348 9.90 -18.52 18.47
C HIS A 348 9.67 -17.11 17.93
N ILE A 349 10.36 -16.78 16.84
CA ILE A 349 10.32 -15.48 16.18
C ILE A 349 9.53 -15.59 14.87
N ALA A 350 8.69 -14.59 14.56
CA ALA A 350 8.00 -14.50 13.28
C ALA A 350 8.35 -13.26 12.47
N TYR A 351 8.40 -13.41 11.15
CA TYR A 351 8.30 -12.32 10.19
C TYR A 351 6.97 -12.47 9.44
N LEU A 352 6.12 -11.44 9.48
CA LEU A 352 4.85 -11.38 8.75
C LEU A 352 4.87 -10.18 7.80
N GLY A 353 4.81 -10.41 6.49
CA GLY A 353 4.85 -9.31 5.52
C GLY A 353 5.27 -9.71 4.11
N TYR A 354 5.84 -8.75 3.38
CA TYR A 354 6.23 -8.92 1.98
C TYR A 354 7.72 -9.21 1.84
N MET A 355 8.12 -9.99 0.82
CA MET A 355 9.54 -10.26 0.51
C MET A 355 10.22 -9.07 -0.16
N ARG A 356 10.33 -7.95 0.56
CA ARG A 356 10.72 -6.64 0.04
C ARG A 356 11.94 -6.07 0.74
N ARG A 357 12.76 -5.29 0.01
CA ARG A 357 13.95 -4.63 0.59
C ARG A 357 13.58 -3.51 1.55
N ASP A 358 12.69 -2.62 1.13
CA ASP A 358 12.15 -1.54 1.96
C ASP A 358 11.43 -2.08 3.21
N LYS A 359 10.78 -3.25 3.09
CA LYS A 359 10.16 -3.95 4.22
C LYS A 359 11.14 -4.71 5.11
N GLY A 360 12.44 -4.66 4.80
CA GLY A 360 13.50 -5.24 5.62
C GLY A 360 13.64 -6.75 5.57
N PHE A 361 12.90 -7.43 4.69
CA PHE A 361 12.93 -8.89 4.60
C PHE A 361 14.35 -9.42 4.32
N PHE A 362 15.03 -8.83 3.33
CA PHE A 362 16.39 -9.25 2.98
C PHE A 362 17.42 -8.85 4.04
N PHE A 363 17.20 -7.74 4.75
CA PHE A 363 18.01 -7.37 5.90
C PHE A 363 17.87 -8.41 7.01
N PHE A 364 16.64 -8.84 7.30
CA PHE A 364 16.35 -9.88 8.28
C PHE A 364 16.96 -11.24 7.89
N LEU A 365 16.82 -11.66 6.63
CA LEU A 365 17.48 -12.89 6.13
C LEU A 365 19.00 -12.83 6.29
N ASN A 366 19.63 -11.69 5.95
CA ASN A 366 21.07 -11.52 6.10
C ASN A 366 21.49 -11.59 7.58
N ALA A 367 20.69 -11.03 8.50
CA ALA A 367 20.95 -11.10 9.93
C ALA A 367 20.87 -12.55 10.45
N LEU A 368 19.86 -13.31 10.02
CA LEU A 368 19.70 -14.72 10.36
C LEU A 368 20.84 -15.59 9.81
N GLU A 369 21.29 -15.36 8.58
CA GLU A 369 22.42 -16.09 7.98
C GLU A 369 23.75 -15.79 8.69
N LYS A 370 23.93 -14.59 9.22
CA LYS A 370 25.15 -14.20 9.96
C LYS A 370 25.11 -14.55 11.45
N MET A 371 23.97 -15.01 11.95
CA MET A 371 23.77 -15.30 13.37
C MET A 371 24.69 -16.43 13.85
N PRO A 372 25.42 -16.28 14.97
CA PRO A 372 26.25 -17.34 15.55
C PRO A 372 25.45 -18.63 15.78
N LYS A 373 26.06 -19.79 15.52
CA LYS A 373 25.40 -21.12 15.62
C LYS A 373 24.77 -21.35 17.00
N ALA A 374 25.46 -20.93 18.07
CA ALA A 374 24.98 -21.05 19.45
C ALA A 374 23.66 -20.27 19.71
N LEU A 375 23.46 -19.15 19.02
CA LEU A 375 22.21 -18.37 19.11
C LEU A 375 21.14 -18.93 18.17
N ALA A 376 21.51 -19.25 16.93
CA ALA A 376 20.58 -19.78 15.92
C ALA A 376 19.89 -21.05 16.42
N GLY A 377 20.63 -21.96 17.06
CA GLY A 377 20.07 -23.20 17.62
C GLY A 377 19.09 -23.01 18.80
N ARG A 378 18.94 -21.78 19.30
CA ARG A 378 17.98 -21.41 20.34
C ARG A 378 16.73 -20.72 19.78
N LEU A 379 16.59 -20.63 18.45
CA LEU A 379 15.46 -19.95 17.81
C LEU A 379 14.64 -20.93 16.98
N ALA A 380 13.31 -20.76 17.06
CA ALA A 380 12.36 -21.25 16.09
C ALA A 380 11.91 -20.08 15.22
N LEU A 381 11.70 -20.30 13.92
CA LEU A 381 11.34 -19.23 12.98
C LEU A 381 10.02 -19.52 12.28
N THR A 382 9.18 -18.50 12.14
CA THR A 382 8.02 -18.51 11.23
C THR A 382 8.13 -17.39 10.23
N PHE A 383 8.02 -17.70 8.95
CA PHE A 383 7.87 -16.71 7.88
C PHE A 383 6.46 -16.79 7.30
N ALA A 384 5.67 -15.74 7.48
CA ALA A 384 4.37 -15.60 6.83
C ALA A 384 4.47 -14.54 5.73
N ALA A 385 4.87 -14.97 4.54
CA ALA A 385 5.10 -14.12 3.38
C ALA A 385 4.76 -14.88 2.10
N ARG A 386 4.06 -14.24 1.16
CA ARG A 386 3.82 -14.83 -0.15
C ARG A 386 5.17 -15.11 -0.83
N ILE A 387 5.35 -16.32 -1.37
CA ILE A 387 6.55 -16.72 -2.12
C ILE A 387 6.53 -15.99 -3.46
N ALA A 388 7.01 -14.75 -3.44
CA ALA A 388 7.25 -13.96 -4.65
C ALA A 388 8.63 -14.29 -5.23
N ASN A 389 9.64 -14.42 -4.38
CA ASN A 389 11.03 -14.64 -4.79
C ASN A 389 11.50 -16.08 -4.47
N PRO A 390 11.60 -16.97 -5.47
CA PRO A 390 12.04 -18.35 -5.25
C PRO A 390 13.45 -18.46 -4.68
N HIS A 391 14.38 -17.57 -5.07
CA HIS A 391 15.74 -17.58 -4.54
C HIS A 391 15.77 -17.28 -3.05
N ALA A 392 14.96 -16.32 -2.57
CA ALA A 392 14.87 -16.01 -1.16
C ALA A 392 14.25 -17.16 -0.35
N TYR A 393 13.22 -17.82 -0.90
CA TYR A 393 12.67 -19.04 -0.31
C TYR A 393 13.70 -20.17 -0.22
N GLN A 394 14.53 -20.36 -1.27
CA GLN A 394 15.63 -21.31 -1.23
C GLN A 394 16.72 -20.93 -0.22
N ARG A 395 16.99 -19.63 0.00
CA ARG A 395 17.87 -19.18 1.10
C ARG A 395 17.34 -19.62 2.46
N ILE A 396 16.03 -19.45 2.72
CA ILE A 396 15.40 -19.90 3.98
C ILE A 396 15.58 -21.41 4.15
N LYS A 397 15.29 -22.21 3.11
CA LYS A 397 15.49 -23.68 3.15
C LYS A 397 16.93 -24.06 3.47
N ARG A 398 17.90 -23.40 2.84
CA ARG A 398 19.33 -23.68 3.06
C ARG A 398 19.77 -23.36 4.48
N MET A 399 19.25 -22.31 5.11
CA MET A 399 19.63 -21.97 6.49
C MET A 399 18.80 -22.69 7.57
N ALA A 400 17.74 -23.41 7.19
CA ALA A 400 16.78 -23.99 8.15
C ALA A 400 17.42 -24.92 9.18
N HIS A 401 18.42 -25.71 8.78
CA HIS A 401 19.15 -26.64 9.65
C HIS A 401 19.92 -25.97 10.81
N ARG A 402 20.06 -24.64 10.79
CA ARG A 402 20.75 -23.88 11.85
C ARG A 402 19.83 -23.52 13.01
N PHE A 403 18.52 -23.64 12.82
CA PHE A 403 17.48 -23.23 13.75
C PHE A 403 16.77 -24.46 14.31
N THR A 404 16.15 -24.34 15.48
CA THR A 404 15.41 -25.45 16.10
C THR A 404 14.24 -25.91 15.22
N SER A 405 13.55 -24.96 14.60
CA SER A 405 12.54 -25.23 13.57
C SER A 405 12.35 -24.00 12.68
N VAL A 406 11.91 -24.23 11.44
CA VAL A 406 11.55 -23.17 10.51
C VAL A 406 10.23 -23.54 9.82
N ALA A 407 9.20 -22.73 10.05
CA ALA A 407 7.92 -22.80 9.38
C ALA A 407 7.78 -21.69 8.33
N PHE A 408 7.12 -21.99 7.22
CA PHE A 408 6.89 -21.04 6.14
C PHE A 408 5.45 -21.11 5.64
N TYR A 409 4.74 -19.98 5.68
CA TYR A 409 3.39 -19.80 5.15
C TYR A 409 3.45 -18.96 3.87
N ASN A 410 2.95 -19.51 2.76
CA ASN A 410 2.86 -18.83 1.47
C ASN A 410 1.74 -17.79 1.45
N GLY A 411 1.97 -16.68 2.14
CA GLY A 411 0.94 -15.70 2.44
C GLY A 411 0.02 -16.16 3.57
N TYR A 412 -0.84 -15.26 4.02
CA TYR A 412 -1.80 -15.50 5.08
C TYR A 412 -3.05 -14.62 4.91
N THR A 413 -4.18 -15.07 5.44
CA THR A 413 -5.40 -14.27 5.58
C THR A 413 -5.50 -13.68 6.99
N HIS A 414 -6.37 -12.69 7.19
CA HIS A 414 -6.61 -12.14 8.53
C HIS A 414 -7.17 -13.19 9.50
N SER A 415 -7.98 -14.14 9.02
CA SER A 415 -8.49 -15.24 9.85
C SER A 415 -7.38 -16.18 10.35
N GLN A 416 -6.30 -16.35 9.58
CA GLN A 416 -5.16 -17.20 9.96
C GLN A 416 -4.21 -16.52 10.95
N LEU A 417 -4.30 -15.19 11.16
CA LEU A 417 -3.39 -14.46 12.03
C LEU A 417 -3.40 -15.00 13.47
N ARG A 418 -4.57 -15.38 13.98
CA ARG A 418 -4.71 -15.92 15.34
C ARG A 418 -3.88 -17.19 15.50
N ASP A 419 -4.02 -18.14 14.58
CA ASP A 419 -3.35 -19.43 14.64
C ASP A 419 -1.85 -19.26 14.41
N ILE A 420 -1.45 -18.44 13.43
CA ILE A 420 -0.04 -18.15 13.14
C ILE A 420 0.64 -17.54 14.35
N LEU A 421 -0.02 -16.60 15.04
CA LEU A 421 0.57 -15.89 16.18
C LEU A 421 0.48 -16.65 17.52
N SER A 422 -0.29 -17.74 17.59
CA SER A 422 -0.54 -18.50 18.82
C SER A 422 0.74 -19.05 19.47
N THR A 423 1.74 -19.39 18.66
CA THR A 423 3.03 -19.97 19.09
C THR A 423 4.18 -18.97 19.09
N ILE A 424 3.95 -17.75 18.62
CA ILE A 424 4.99 -16.74 18.41
C ILE A 424 5.25 -15.98 19.70
N HIS A 425 6.53 -15.90 20.07
CA HIS A 425 6.99 -15.12 21.21
C HIS A 425 7.35 -13.69 20.81
N LEU A 426 7.90 -13.50 19.61
CA LEU A 426 8.31 -12.20 19.10
C LEU A 426 8.02 -12.07 17.60
N ALA A 427 7.25 -11.06 17.20
CA ALA A 427 7.11 -10.67 15.80
C ALA A 427 8.11 -9.55 15.46
N VAL A 428 8.90 -9.75 14.40
CA VAL A 428 9.93 -8.80 13.95
C VAL A 428 9.40 -8.01 12.75
N VAL A 429 9.47 -6.69 12.86
CA VAL A 429 9.06 -5.73 11.82
C VAL A 429 10.29 -4.89 11.43
N PRO A 430 11.17 -5.40 10.55
CA PRO A 430 12.52 -4.86 10.33
C PRO A 430 12.55 -3.77 9.24
N VAL A 431 11.49 -2.98 9.12
CA VAL A 431 11.28 -2.06 7.99
C VAL A 431 12.38 -0.99 7.96
N LEU A 432 12.89 -0.66 6.76
CA LEU A 432 14.06 0.19 6.56
C LEU A 432 13.75 1.62 6.06
N TRP A 433 12.46 1.94 5.87
CA TRP A 433 11.98 3.23 5.38
C TRP A 433 11.88 4.32 6.46
#